data_AF-A0A1Q3FQ13-F1
#
_entry.id   AF-A0A1Q3FQ13-F1
#
_cell.length_a   1.000
_cell.length_b   1.000
_cell.length_c   1.000
_cell.angle_alpha   90.00
_cell.angle_beta   90.00
_cell.angle_gamma   90.00
#
_symmetry.space_group_name_H-M   'P 1'
#
loop_
_entity.id
_entity.type
_entity.pdbx_description
1 polymer ?
#
loop_
_entity_poly.entity_id
_entity_poly.type
_entity_poly.pdbx_seq_one_letter_code
_entity_poly.pdbx_strand_id
1 'polypeptide(L)'
;NASMIMRFPKVSPKKCFFLILCFAVLVLLVFNLRDKELSSKGAHPIYTRDEYQVEYNNNQDSAKDGEQFGTTEDADQVKLDRASSKLDNGYDQSLNELSLAGPNQISNERPWYFSNGVRYPKAVSRNRKTNKRNARLLPSESSRSDRISNQLMFVPPNYETIKRKGKLKTILLYNGLGPWNVKAGRDVFVNSKCPVSTCSITSAREKAVSADLILYKDHYIPPAVPRSAHQIYMMYFLECPFHTQHVKFPDAFNWTATYRKDSDVVAPYEKWEYFDPRIRQIEQDRNYALNKTRKVAWFVSNCGARNGRLQYAHELQKHIQVDIYGACGTYKCSRTTAEKCFEILDRDYKFYLAFENSNCKDYITEKFFVNALNRNILPIVMGARPEDYEASSPQKSYIHVDEFASPKELAGYLNILDRNDELYNSYFKWKGTGEFINTYFWCRLCAMLHDESSFQKPKWYEDINDWWRGPGVCTNGSWRNFRARKDAISEE
;
A
#
# COMPACT_ATOMS: atom_id res chain seq x y z
N ASN A 1 -65.91 -2.11 52.89
CA ASN A 1 -66.00 -3.54 52.47
C ASN A 1 -65.90 -3.63 50.96
N ALA A 2 -65.19 -4.67 50.49
CA ALA A 2 -64.96 -5.10 49.10
C ALA A 2 -63.69 -4.57 48.38
N SER A 3 -62.58 -5.29 48.58
CA SER A 3 -61.43 -5.37 47.67
C SER A 3 -61.74 -6.41 46.57
N MET A 4 -61.53 -6.07 45.30
CA MET A 4 -61.69 -6.97 44.16
C MET A 4 -60.31 -7.49 43.73
N ILE A 5 -60.01 -8.76 44.04
CA ILE A 5 -58.78 -9.45 43.66
C ILE A 5 -58.94 -10.01 42.24
N MET A 6 -58.16 -9.51 41.27
CA MET A 6 -58.01 -10.15 39.96
C MET A 6 -57.15 -11.42 40.08
N ARG A 7 -57.68 -12.55 39.60
CA ARG A 7 -56.93 -13.81 39.46
C ARG A 7 -56.18 -13.82 38.12
N PHE A 8 -54.86 -13.94 38.14
CA PHE A 8 -54.06 -14.27 36.96
C PHE A 8 -54.16 -15.77 36.62
N PRO A 9 -54.17 -16.15 35.32
CA PRO A 9 -54.27 -17.54 34.90
C PRO A 9 -52.97 -18.31 35.25
N LYS A 10 -53.13 -19.46 35.91
CA LYS A 10 -52.02 -20.38 36.21
C LYS A 10 -51.53 -21.04 34.91
N VAL A 11 -50.41 -20.58 34.39
CA VAL A 11 -49.71 -21.22 33.26
C VAL A 11 -48.88 -22.40 33.80
N SER A 12 -49.06 -23.58 33.21
CA SER A 12 -48.33 -24.80 33.59
C SER A 12 -46.81 -24.62 33.38
N PRO A 13 -45.95 -25.07 34.32
CA PRO A 13 -44.49 -25.03 34.17
C PRO A 13 -44.00 -25.72 32.90
N LYS A 14 -44.69 -26.76 32.44
CA LYS A 14 -44.39 -27.47 31.19
C LYS A 14 -44.62 -26.58 29.96
N LYS A 15 -45.65 -25.72 29.99
CA LYS A 15 -45.91 -24.74 28.91
C LYS A 15 -44.88 -23.60 28.92
N CYS A 16 -44.46 -23.14 30.10
CA CYS A 16 -43.35 -22.18 30.20
C CYS A 16 -42.04 -22.76 29.69
N PHE A 17 -41.71 -24.01 30.02
CA PHE A 17 -40.50 -24.67 29.54
C PHE A 17 -40.52 -24.81 28.00
N PHE A 18 -41.66 -25.19 27.43
CA PHE A 18 -41.81 -25.29 25.97
C PHE A 18 -41.68 -23.92 25.28
N LEU A 19 -42.26 -22.87 25.86
CA LEU A 19 -42.13 -21.51 25.34
C LEU A 19 -40.69 -20.99 25.40
N ILE A 20 -39.97 -21.27 26.50
CA ILE A 20 -38.55 -20.91 26.66
C ILE A 20 -37.69 -21.68 25.64
N LEU A 21 -37.97 -22.97 25.43
CA LEU A 21 -37.25 -23.78 24.44
C LEU A 21 -37.50 -23.27 23.01
N CYS A 22 -38.76 -22.97 22.66
CA CYS A 22 -39.11 -22.38 21.37
C CYS A 22 -38.43 -21.01 21.18
N PHE A 23 -38.40 -20.18 22.21
CA PHE A 23 -37.73 -18.87 22.16
C PHE A 23 -36.21 -19.02 22.01
N ALA A 24 -35.59 -19.97 22.70
CA ALA A 24 -34.16 -20.26 22.57
C ALA A 24 -33.81 -20.77 21.17
N VAL A 25 -34.63 -21.66 20.58
CA VAL A 25 -34.47 -22.13 19.20
C VAL A 25 -34.67 -20.98 18.20
N LEU A 26 -35.65 -20.10 18.43
CA LEU A 26 -35.88 -18.91 17.60
C LEU A 26 -34.68 -17.94 17.67
N VAL A 27 -34.13 -17.71 18.86
CA VAL A 27 -32.95 -16.88 19.08
C VAL A 27 -31.73 -17.49 18.39
N LEU A 28 -31.51 -18.81 18.49
CA LEU A 28 -30.43 -19.50 17.77
C LEU A 28 -30.60 -19.48 16.25
N LEU A 29 -31.84 -19.54 15.75
CA LEU A 29 -32.14 -19.37 14.32
C LEU A 29 -31.87 -17.93 13.87
N VAL A 30 -32.26 -16.93 14.66
CA VAL A 30 -31.97 -15.51 14.38
C VAL A 30 -30.47 -15.25 14.44
N PHE A 31 -29.72 -15.83 15.39
CA PHE A 31 -28.26 -15.73 15.42
C PHE A 31 -27.61 -16.43 14.22
N ASN A 32 -28.06 -17.63 13.83
CA ASN A 32 -27.56 -18.31 12.62
C ASN A 32 -27.91 -17.56 11.33
N LEU A 33 -29.09 -16.94 11.26
CA LEU A 33 -29.49 -16.09 10.13
C LEU A 33 -28.66 -14.80 10.10
N ARG A 34 -28.35 -14.21 11.24
CA ARG A 34 -27.49 -13.02 11.37
C ARG A 34 -26.02 -13.33 11.08
N ASP A 35 -25.53 -14.52 11.42
CA ASP A 35 -24.20 -15.00 11.01
C ASP A 35 -24.14 -15.28 9.50
N LYS A 36 -25.20 -15.82 8.91
CA LYS A 36 -25.32 -15.91 7.45
C LYS A 36 -25.45 -14.54 6.78
N GLU A 37 -26.06 -13.56 7.45
CA GLU A 37 -26.18 -12.18 6.96
C GLU A 37 -24.88 -11.38 7.12
N LEU A 38 -24.08 -11.64 8.15
CA LEU A 38 -22.72 -11.10 8.34
C LEU A 38 -21.72 -11.78 7.40
N SER A 39 -21.87 -13.08 7.16
CA SER A 39 -21.10 -13.83 6.18
C SER A 39 -21.50 -13.50 4.72
N SER A 40 -22.71 -13.00 4.48
CA SER A 40 -23.17 -12.52 3.16
C SER A 40 -22.99 -11.02 2.93
N LYS A 41 -22.81 -10.21 4.00
CA LYS A 41 -22.51 -8.76 3.92
C LYS A 41 -21.05 -8.40 4.20
N GLY A 42 -20.13 -9.36 4.14
CA GLY A 42 -18.74 -9.17 4.52
C GLY A 42 -17.72 -9.88 3.63
N ALA A 43 -17.94 -9.92 2.32
CA ALA A 43 -16.89 -10.21 1.36
C ALA A 43 -16.85 -9.07 0.34
N HIS A 44 -15.90 -8.16 0.52
CA HIS A 44 -15.53 -7.24 -0.54
C HIS A 44 -15.11 -8.07 -1.77
N PRO A 45 -15.62 -7.79 -2.99
CA PRO A 45 -14.82 -8.08 -4.16
C PRO A 45 -13.55 -7.23 -4.00
N ILE A 46 -12.45 -7.89 -3.66
CA ILE A 46 -11.13 -7.33 -3.89
C ILE A 46 -11.05 -7.25 -5.42
N TYR A 47 -11.23 -6.06 -5.97
CA TYR A 47 -10.97 -5.81 -7.39
C TYR A 47 -9.53 -6.23 -7.65
N THR A 48 -9.35 -7.31 -8.39
CA THR A 48 -8.04 -7.77 -8.83
C THR A 48 -7.57 -6.89 -9.97
N ARG A 49 -6.29 -6.48 -9.89
CA ARG A 49 -5.47 -5.80 -10.90
C ARG A 49 -5.72 -6.20 -12.36
N ASP A 50 -6.13 -7.44 -12.62
CA ASP A 50 -6.30 -7.97 -13.99
C ASP A 50 -7.51 -7.37 -14.72
N GLU A 51 -8.52 -6.84 -14.03
CA GLU A 51 -9.68 -6.20 -14.67
C GLU A 51 -9.36 -4.80 -15.21
N TYR A 52 -8.44 -4.04 -14.58
CA TYR A 52 -8.06 -2.69 -15.03
C TYR A 52 -7.04 -2.69 -16.18
N GLN A 53 -6.16 -3.69 -16.27
CA GLN A 53 -5.11 -3.74 -17.31
C GLN A 53 -5.67 -4.01 -18.71
N VAL A 54 -6.82 -4.69 -18.82
CA VAL A 54 -7.48 -4.96 -20.11
C VAL A 54 -8.09 -3.69 -20.71
N GLU A 55 -8.58 -2.76 -19.89
CA GLU A 55 -9.13 -1.47 -20.34
C GLU A 55 -8.04 -0.47 -20.78
N TYR A 56 -6.87 -0.50 -20.13
CA TYR A 56 -5.75 0.40 -20.49
C TYR A 56 -5.18 0.10 -21.89
N ASN A 57 -5.06 -1.17 -22.25
CA ASN A 57 -4.50 -1.57 -23.56
C ASN A 57 -5.42 -1.22 -24.74
N ASN A 58 -6.74 -1.18 -24.54
CA ASN A 58 -7.69 -0.85 -25.60
C ASN A 58 -7.75 0.65 -25.94
N ASN A 59 -7.27 1.53 -25.07
CA ASN A 59 -7.30 2.99 -25.27
C ASN A 59 -6.01 3.56 -25.89
N GLN A 60 -4.95 2.76 -26.08
CA GLN A 60 -3.69 3.22 -26.69
C GLN A 60 -3.64 3.07 -28.22
N ASP A 61 -4.54 2.28 -28.82
CA ASP A 61 -4.53 2.02 -30.27
C ASP A 61 -5.31 3.05 -31.12
N SER A 62 -5.89 4.08 -30.51
CA SER A 62 -6.78 5.05 -31.18
C SER A 62 -6.23 6.47 -31.33
N ALA A 63 -4.93 6.69 -31.10
CA ALA A 63 -4.30 8.00 -31.29
C ALA A 63 -2.96 7.92 -32.03
N LYS A 64 -2.99 7.57 -33.32
CA LYS A 64 -1.92 7.87 -34.28
C LYS A 64 -2.54 8.15 -35.64
N ASP A 65 -2.59 9.44 -36.01
CA ASP A 65 -2.46 9.95 -37.38
C ASP A 65 -2.39 11.49 -37.31
N GLY A 66 -1.35 12.10 -37.89
CA GLY A 66 -1.23 13.58 -37.94
C GLY A 66 0.19 14.16 -38.04
N GLU A 67 0.82 13.93 -39.20
CA GLU A 67 1.73 14.80 -39.98
C GLU A 67 2.78 15.76 -39.35
N GLN A 68 4.02 15.39 -39.69
CA GLN A 68 5.26 16.08 -40.03
C GLN A 68 5.18 17.54 -40.57
N PHE A 69 6.01 18.44 -40.02
CA PHE A 69 6.73 19.51 -40.76
C PHE A 69 7.96 19.96 -39.95
N GLY A 70 9.12 20.10 -40.60
CA GLY A 70 10.37 20.52 -39.98
C GLY A 70 10.81 21.92 -40.38
N THR A 71 11.77 22.50 -39.64
CA THR A 71 13.09 22.95 -40.12
C THR A 71 13.98 23.44 -38.97
N THR A 72 15.27 23.33 -39.24
CA THR A 72 16.54 23.66 -38.58
C THR A 72 16.70 25.09 -38.03
N GLU A 73 17.47 25.28 -36.95
CA GLU A 73 18.84 25.88 -36.95
C GLU A 73 19.39 26.20 -35.54
N ASP A 74 20.65 25.81 -35.35
CA ASP A 74 21.80 26.35 -34.60
C ASP A 74 21.80 26.83 -33.13
N ALA A 75 22.66 26.10 -32.40
CA ALA A 75 23.65 26.44 -31.37
C ALA A 75 23.77 27.89 -30.85
N ASP A 76 23.89 28.02 -29.52
CA ASP A 76 25.10 28.61 -28.95
C ASP A 76 25.37 28.23 -27.48
N GLN A 77 26.64 27.92 -27.20
CA GLN A 77 27.20 27.61 -25.89
C GLN A 77 27.65 28.88 -25.19
N VAL A 78 27.33 29.04 -23.90
CA VAL A 78 28.11 29.91 -23.00
C VAL A 78 28.43 29.15 -21.71
N LYS A 79 29.72 28.88 -21.53
CA LYS A 79 30.36 28.45 -20.28
C LYS A 79 30.52 29.66 -19.35
N LEU A 80 30.26 29.49 -18.06
CA LEU A 80 30.82 30.35 -17.01
C LEU A 80 31.09 29.51 -15.75
N ASP A 81 32.36 29.47 -15.39
CA ASP A 81 32.90 28.81 -14.21
C ASP A 81 32.75 29.67 -12.94
N ARG A 82 32.53 28.97 -11.83
CA ARG A 82 33.28 29.02 -10.54
C ARG A 82 32.52 29.42 -9.26
N ALA A 83 32.75 28.57 -8.26
CA ALA A 83 32.88 28.83 -6.81
C ALA A 83 31.66 28.67 -5.87
N SER A 84 31.41 27.41 -5.51
CA SER A 84 31.32 26.85 -4.15
C SER A 84 30.89 27.76 -2.97
N SER A 85 29.74 27.43 -2.37
CA SER A 85 29.56 27.51 -0.92
C SER A 85 29.04 26.15 -0.41
N LYS A 86 29.72 25.62 0.61
CA LYS A 86 29.44 24.31 1.23
C LYS A 86 28.27 24.45 2.20
N LEU A 87 27.20 23.71 1.97
CA LEU A 87 26.23 23.33 2.99
C LEU A 87 26.06 21.81 2.94
N ASP A 88 26.37 21.21 4.08
CA ASP A 88 26.49 19.80 4.35
C ASP A 88 25.10 19.15 4.41
N ASN A 89 24.69 18.48 3.33
CA ASN A 89 23.54 17.61 3.29
C ASN A 89 24.03 16.18 3.06
N GLY A 90 23.94 15.36 4.11
CA GLY A 90 24.27 13.93 4.10
C GLY A 90 23.39 13.16 3.10
N TYR A 91 23.84 13.13 1.85
CA TYR A 91 23.33 12.27 0.80
C TYR A 91 23.75 10.83 1.09
N ASP A 92 22.76 9.93 1.15
CA ASP A 92 22.94 8.50 1.35
C ASP A 92 23.79 7.90 0.22
N GLN A 93 24.98 7.39 0.55
CA GLN A 93 25.93 6.74 -0.37
C GLN A 93 25.40 5.41 -0.95
N SER A 94 24.15 5.00 -0.69
CA SER A 94 23.58 3.75 -1.18
C SER A 94 23.11 3.76 -2.65
N LEU A 95 23.13 4.91 -3.34
CA LEU A 95 22.83 4.97 -4.79
C LEU A 95 24.04 4.59 -5.67
N ASN A 96 25.25 4.47 -5.11
CA ASN A 96 26.46 4.14 -5.87
C ASN A 96 26.67 2.63 -6.14
N GLU A 97 25.92 1.72 -5.51
CA GLU A 97 26.10 0.27 -5.80
C GLU A 97 25.30 -0.22 -7.02
N LEU A 98 24.50 0.65 -7.67
CA LEU A 98 24.05 0.42 -9.05
C LEU A 98 25.09 0.87 -10.10
N SER A 99 26.22 1.48 -9.70
CA SER A 99 27.19 2.11 -10.62
C SER A 99 28.46 1.30 -10.90
N LEU A 100 28.46 -0.03 -10.71
CA LEU A 100 29.56 -0.89 -11.15
C LEU A 100 29.48 -1.31 -12.63
N ALA A 101 28.56 -0.73 -13.40
CA ALA A 101 28.67 -0.68 -14.85
C ALA A 101 29.43 0.61 -15.22
N GLY A 102 30.55 0.48 -15.93
CA GLY A 102 31.28 1.63 -16.46
C GLY A 102 30.38 2.54 -17.32
N PRO A 103 30.84 3.75 -17.70
CA PRO A 103 30.00 4.84 -18.22
C PRO A 103 29.27 4.58 -19.55
N ASN A 104 29.16 3.35 -20.05
CA ASN A 104 28.74 3.07 -21.42
C ASN A 104 27.79 1.89 -21.63
N GLN A 105 27.03 1.42 -20.62
CA GLN A 105 25.86 0.55 -20.87
C GLN A 105 24.78 0.68 -19.78
N ILE A 106 23.98 1.74 -19.83
CA ILE A 106 22.59 1.61 -19.34
C ILE A 106 21.90 0.79 -20.42
N SER A 107 21.70 -0.51 -20.16
CA SER A 107 20.78 -1.31 -20.95
C SER A 107 19.45 -0.53 -21.02
N ASN A 108 19.02 -0.16 -22.22
CA ASN A 108 17.73 0.49 -22.48
C ASN A 108 16.52 -0.37 -22.05
N GLU A 109 16.77 -1.60 -21.59
CA GLU A 109 15.74 -2.54 -21.17
C GLU A 109 15.39 -2.33 -19.70
N ARG A 110 14.10 -2.05 -19.45
CA ARG A 110 13.54 -1.93 -18.10
C ARG A 110 13.55 -3.29 -17.38
N PRO A 111 13.70 -3.30 -16.03
CA PRO A 111 13.52 -4.51 -15.22
C PRO A 111 12.21 -5.24 -15.52
N TRP A 112 12.23 -6.57 -15.41
CA TRP A 112 11.12 -7.47 -15.73
C TRP A 112 9.76 -7.15 -15.08
N TYR A 113 9.77 -6.39 -13.98
CA TYR A 113 8.56 -6.03 -13.23
C TYR A 113 7.90 -4.72 -13.67
N PHE A 114 8.56 -3.96 -14.56
CA PHE A 114 7.92 -2.84 -15.25
C PHE A 114 7.05 -3.35 -16.40
N SER A 115 6.07 -2.57 -16.81
CA SER A 115 5.31 -2.74 -18.04
C SER A 115 6.28 -2.82 -19.22
N ASN A 116 6.17 -3.91 -19.99
CA ASN A 116 7.06 -4.24 -21.12
C ASN A 116 8.54 -4.41 -20.72
N GLY A 117 8.84 -4.60 -19.44
CA GLY A 117 10.17 -4.89 -18.95
C GLY A 117 10.63 -6.28 -19.35
N VAL A 118 11.85 -6.39 -19.88
CA VAL A 118 12.43 -7.67 -20.34
C VAL A 118 13.72 -8.04 -19.61
N ARG A 119 14.25 -7.14 -18.78
CA ARG A 119 15.50 -7.36 -18.06
C ARG A 119 15.28 -8.19 -16.79
N TYR A 120 15.51 -9.50 -16.91
CA TYR A 120 15.49 -10.43 -15.77
C TYR A 120 16.80 -10.37 -14.96
N PRO A 121 16.73 -10.58 -13.62
CA PRO A 121 17.92 -10.63 -12.78
C PRO A 121 18.77 -11.87 -13.07
N LYS A 122 20.08 -11.74 -12.86
CA LYS A 122 21.02 -12.87 -12.80
C LYS A 122 21.29 -13.25 -11.35
N ALA A 123 21.80 -14.46 -11.14
CA ALA A 123 22.24 -14.92 -9.83
C ALA A 123 23.24 -13.93 -9.20
N VAL A 124 22.98 -13.52 -7.96
CA VAL A 124 23.78 -12.47 -7.32
C VAL A 124 25.19 -12.95 -7.00
N SER A 125 26.16 -12.03 -7.06
CA SER A 125 27.53 -12.31 -6.66
C SER A 125 27.68 -12.31 -5.13
N ARG A 126 28.70 -13.03 -4.65
CA ARG A 126 29.14 -13.00 -3.26
C ARG A 126 30.37 -12.13 -3.12
N ASN A 127 30.44 -11.40 -2.02
CA ASN A 127 31.64 -10.69 -1.61
C ASN A 127 32.76 -11.71 -1.35
N ARG A 128 33.91 -11.53 -2.01
CA ARG A 128 35.04 -12.46 -1.93
C ARG A 128 35.65 -12.57 -0.53
N LYS A 129 35.54 -11.52 0.31
CA LYS A 129 36.14 -11.47 1.65
C LYS A 129 35.20 -12.00 2.73
N THR A 130 33.92 -11.62 2.68
CA THR A 130 32.95 -11.96 3.72
C THR A 130 32.08 -13.16 3.38
N ASN A 131 32.13 -13.63 2.12
CA ASN A 131 31.26 -14.65 1.54
C ASN A 131 29.75 -14.33 1.62
N LYS A 132 29.39 -13.10 2.00
CA LYS A 132 28.01 -12.62 2.01
C LYS A 132 27.57 -12.24 0.60
N ARG A 133 26.29 -12.43 0.27
CA ARG A 133 25.71 -11.88 -0.95
C ARG A 133 25.79 -10.35 -0.93
N ASN A 134 25.92 -9.71 -2.09
CA ASN A 134 25.95 -8.25 -2.20
C ASN A 134 24.55 -7.61 -2.15
N ALA A 135 23.48 -8.39 -2.35
CA ALA A 135 22.11 -7.89 -2.34
C ALA A 135 21.60 -7.57 -0.92
N ARG A 136 21.03 -6.37 -0.74
CA ARG A 136 20.40 -5.91 0.51
C ARG A 136 18.90 -6.20 0.47
N LEU A 137 18.47 -7.24 1.20
CA LEU A 137 17.12 -7.81 1.13
C LEU A 137 16.32 -7.62 2.42
N LEU A 138 17.00 -7.50 3.57
CA LEU A 138 16.37 -7.41 4.88
C LEU A 138 16.41 -5.98 5.47
N PRO A 139 15.48 -5.63 6.38
CA PRO A 139 15.48 -4.33 7.06
C PRO A 139 16.79 -4.00 7.76
N SER A 140 17.47 -4.99 8.34
CA SER A 140 18.78 -4.82 8.99
C SER A 140 19.92 -4.47 8.03
N GLU A 141 19.73 -4.67 6.72
CA GLU A 141 20.72 -4.40 5.67
C GLU A 141 20.45 -3.06 4.97
N SER A 142 19.20 -2.60 4.98
CA SER A 142 18.79 -1.29 4.46
C SER A 142 17.53 -0.82 5.19
N SER A 143 17.74 0.01 6.22
CA SER A 143 16.68 0.45 7.14
C SER A 143 15.80 1.57 6.60
N ARG A 144 16.25 2.29 5.56
CA ARG A 144 15.52 3.42 4.94
C ARG A 144 14.80 3.07 3.63
N SER A 145 15.09 1.90 3.05
CA SER A 145 14.48 1.44 1.79
C SER A 145 13.34 0.46 2.06
N ASP A 146 12.35 0.39 1.17
CA ASP A 146 11.34 -0.69 1.16
C ASP A 146 11.88 -2.03 0.65
N ARG A 147 13.06 -2.02 0.00
CA ARG A 147 13.78 -3.15 -0.59
C ARG A 147 12.98 -3.93 -1.65
N ILE A 148 11.84 -3.43 -2.13
CA ILE A 148 10.97 -4.15 -3.07
C ILE A 148 11.71 -4.44 -4.37
N SER A 149 12.31 -3.42 -4.99
CA SER A 149 13.07 -3.57 -6.24
C SER A 149 14.29 -4.48 -6.07
N ASN A 150 14.98 -4.43 -4.91
CA ASN A 150 16.09 -5.33 -4.60
C ASN A 150 15.63 -6.78 -4.51
N GLN A 151 14.50 -7.04 -3.86
CA GLN A 151 13.92 -8.38 -3.72
C GLN A 151 13.40 -8.90 -5.07
N LEU A 152 12.82 -8.04 -5.92
CA LEU A 152 12.39 -8.40 -7.28
C LEU A 152 13.56 -8.76 -8.20
N MET A 153 14.74 -8.17 -7.95
CA MET A 153 15.97 -8.42 -8.71
C MET A 153 16.89 -9.45 -8.06
N PHE A 154 16.41 -10.19 -7.06
CA PHE A 154 17.21 -11.18 -6.35
C PHE A 154 17.04 -12.59 -6.93
N VAL A 155 18.16 -13.20 -7.29
CA VAL A 155 18.26 -14.64 -7.59
C VAL A 155 19.42 -15.22 -6.77
N PRO A 156 19.21 -16.31 -6.00
CA PRO A 156 20.26 -16.92 -5.19
C PRO A 156 21.48 -17.37 -6.02
N PRO A 157 22.72 -17.27 -5.49
CA PRO A 157 23.93 -17.63 -6.24
C PRO A 157 23.95 -19.07 -6.78
N ASN A 158 23.30 -20.01 -6.08
CA ASN A 158 23.24 -21.44 -6.41
C ASN A 158 21.90 -21.86 -7.02
N TYR A 159 21.09 -20.91 -7.51
CA TYR A 159 19.71 -21.16 -7.90
C TYR A 159 19.55 -22.20 -9.03
N GLU A 160 20.44 -22.25 -10.02
CA GLU A 160 20.38 -23.28 -11.07
C GLU A 160 20.55 -24.71 -10.51
N THR A 161 21.34 -24.86 -9.45
CA THR A 161 21.47 -26.16 -8.78
C THR A 161 20.22 -26.49 -7.97
N ILE A 162 19.62 -25.51 -7.28
CA ILE A 162 18.33 -25.67 -6.59
C ILE A 162 17.25 -26.09 -7.59
N LYS A 163 17.17 -25.41 -8.73
CA LYS A 163 16.20 -25.68 -9.80
C LYS A 163 16.36 -27.09 -10.36
N ARG A 164 17.58 -27.55 -10.65
CA ARG A 164 17.85 -28.92 -11.13
C ARG A 164 17.48 -30.00 -10.11
N LYS A 165 17.64 -29.74 -8.80
CA LYS A 165 17.22 -30.69 -7.76
C LYS A 165 15.70 -30.89 -7.71
N GLY A 166 14.90 -29.97 -8.24
CA GLY A 166 13.44 -30.08 -8.32
C GLY A 166 12.69 -29.99 -6.98
N LYS A 167 13.40 -29.91 -5.83
CA LYS A 167 12.78 -29.78 -4.51
C LYS A 167 12.16 -28.38 -4.35
N LEU A 168 10.85 -28.34 -4.13
CA LEU A 168 10.12 -27.10 -3.88
C LEU A 168 10.11 -26.76 -2.39
N LYS A 169 10.26 -25.48 -2.07
CA LYS A 169 9.96 -24.97 -0.73
C LYS A 169 8.46 -24.86 -0.53
N THR A 170 7.98 -25.25 0.64
CA THR A 170 6.55 -25.28 0.96
C THR A 170 6.15 -24.04 1.75
N ILE A 171 5.18 -23.28 1.21
CA ILE A 171 4.53 -22.15 1.87
C ILE A 171 3.13 -22.59 2.31
N LEU A 172 2.92 -22.69 3.63
CA LEU A 172 1.62 -22.96 4.22
C LEU A 172 0.88 -21.65 4.49
N LEU A 173 -0.23 -21.43 3.79
CA LEU A 173 -1.17 -20.36 4.11
C LEU A 173 -2.06 -20.82 5.24
N TYR A 174 -1.75 -20.36 6.45
CA TYR A 174 -2.46 -20.84 7.62
C TYR A 174 -3.93 -20.42 7.53
N ASN A 175 -4.28 -19.18 7.24
CA ASN A 175 -5.69 -18.77 7.21
C ASN A 175 -6.47 -19.22 5.95
N GLY A 176 -5.94 -20.17 5.17
CA GLY A 176 -6.56 -20.73 3.96
C GLY A 176 -6.15 -19.99 2.69
N LEU A 177 -6.52 -20.55 1.54
CA LEU A 177 -6.17 -19.99 0.22
C LEU A 177 -7.09 -18.82 -0.19
N GLY A 178 -8.36 -18.88 0.19
CA GLY A 178 -9.40 -17.92 -0.20
C GLY A 178 -9.05 -16.46 0.10
N PRO A 179 -8.60 -16.11 1.33
CA PRO A 179 -8.22 -14.74 1.67
C PRO A 179 -7.06 -14.15 0.84
N TRP A 180 -6.34 -15.00 0.10
CA TRP A 180 -5.23 -14.61 -0.77
C TRP A 180 -5.59 -14.64 -2.25
N ASN A 181 -6.77 -15.17 -2.60
CA ASN A 181 -7.20 -15.42 -3.97
C ASN A 181 -6.15 -16.20 -4.80
N VAL A 182 -5.55 -17.24 -4.20
CA VAL A 182 -4.57 -18.10 -4.88
C VAL A 182 -5.04 -19.56 -4.90
N LYS A 183 -4.50 -20.35 -5.82
CA LYS A 183 -4.66 -21.82 -5.84
C LYS A 183 -3.46 -22.48 -5.18
N ALA A 184 -3.67 -23.69 -4.64
CA ALA A 184 -2.57 -24.52 -4.17
C ALA A 184 -1.66 -24.93 -5.34
N GLY A 185 -0.40 -25.24 -5.04
CA GLY A 185 0.60 -25.63 -6.03
C GLY A 185 1.53 -24.48 -6.39
N ARG A 186 2.09 -24.54 -7.60
CA ARG A 186 3.18 -23.65 -8.05
C ARG A 186 2.76 -22.60 -9.08
N ASP A 187 1.50 -22.62 -9.52
CA ASP A 187 1.01 -21.86 -10.66
C ASP A 187 1.21 -20.36 -10.48
N VAL A 188 1.00 -19.84 -9.26
CA VAL A 188 1.21 -18.41 -8.97
C VAL A 188 2.63 -17.94 -9.31
N PHE A 189 3.65 -18.80 -9.13
CA PHE A 189 5.04 -18.46 -9.42
C PHE A 189 5.37 -18.60 -10.91
N VAL A 190 4.81 -19.62 -11.57
CA VAL A 190 5.05 -19.90 -12.98
C VAL A 190 4.32 -18.89 -13.87
N ASN A 191 3.04 -18.63 -13.60
CA ASN A 191 2.20 -17.71 -14.36
C ASN A 191 2.70 -16.25 -14.22
N SER A 192 3.20 -15.89 -13.04
CA SER A 192 3.83 -14.58 -12.81
C SER A 192 5.25 -14.47 -13.38
N LYS A 193 5.76 -15.55 -14.03
CA LYS A 193 7.12 -15.63 -14.58
C LYS A 193 8.21 -15.25 -13.56
N CYS A 194 8.05 -15.66 -12.31
CA CYS A 194 9.01 -15.27 -11.26
C CYS A 194 10.44 -15.73 -11.61
N PRO A 195 11.46 -14.88 -11.40
CA PRO A 195 12.87 -15.28 -11.56
C PRO A 195 13.25 -16.46 -10.66
N VAL A 196 12.64 -16.52 -9.46
CA VAL A 196 12.71 -17.64 -8.53
C VAL A 196 11.32 -18.23 -8.32
N SER A 197 11.15 -19.50 -8.68
CA SER A 197 9.83 -20.18 -8.80
C SER A 197 9.83 -21.62 -8.28
N THR A 198 10.83 -22.01 -7.49
CA THR A 198 10.92 -23.33 -6.84
C THR A 198 10.22 -23.32 -5.47
N CYS A 199 8.98 -22.83 -5.43
CA CYS A 199 8.11 -22.86 -4.26
C CYS A 199 6.72 -23.42 -4.62
N SER A 200 5.99 -23.88 -3.60
CA SER A 200 4.61 -24.37 -3.72
C SER A 200 3.78 -23.87 -2.55
N ILE A 201 2.55 -23.45 -2.84
CA ILE A 201 1.57 -22.98 -1.86
C ILE A 201 0.62 -24.11 -1.46
N THR A 202 0.26 -24.17 -0.19
CA THR A 202 -0.76 -25.10 0.33
C THR A 202 -1.52 -24.48 1.50
N SER A 203 -2.74 -24.96 1.76
CA SER A 203 -3.49 -24.70 3.00
C SER A 203 -3.64 -25.96 3.87
N ALA A 204 -2.97 -27.04 3.50
CA ALA A 204 -2.97 -28.32 4.22
C ALA A 204 -2.30 -28.18 5.60
N ARG A 205 -3.10 -28.14 6.67
CA ARG A 205 -2.66 -27.90 8.06
C ARG A 205 -1.60 -28.87 8.55
N GLU A 206 -1.66 -30.12 8.11
CA GLU A 206 -0.69 -31.16 8.41
C GLU A 206 0.73 -30.82 7.93
N LYS A 207 0.87 -29.92 6.95
CA LYS A 207 2.17 -29.41 6.50
C LYS A 207 2.81 -28.45 7.49
N ALA A 208 2.13 -28.04 8.57
CA ALA A 208 2.70 -27.18 9.59
C ALA A 208 3.97 -27.77 10.23
N VAL A 209 4.16 -29.09 10.21
CA VAL A 209 5.36 -29.76 10.74
C VAL A 209 6.59 -29.58 9.82
N SER A 210 6.38 -29.45 8.51
CA SER A 210 7.47 -29.55 7.52
C SER A 210 7.54 -28.36 6.55
N ALA A 211 6.61 -27.41 6.61
CA ALA A 211 6.61 -26.25 5.73
C ALA A 211 7.83 -25.36 6.00
N ASP A 212 8.50 -24.88 4.95
CA ASP A 212 9.59 -23.90 5.08
C ASP A 212 9.06 -22.58 5.66
N LEU A 213 7.81 -22.24 5.34
CA LEU A 213 7.16 -21.03 5.80
C LEU A 213 5.69 -21.25 6.13
N ILE A 214 5.24 -20.68 7.24
CA ILE A 214 3.84 -20.58 7.64
C ILE A 214 3.44 -19.12 7.65
N LEU A 215 2.47 -18.76 6.82
CA LEU A 215 1.98 -17.40 6.63
C LEU A 215 0.61 -17.23 7.30
N TYR A 216 0.52 -16.27 8.20
CA TYR A 216 -0.69 -15.91 8.93
C TYR A 216 -1.23 -14.59 8.43
N LYS A 217 -2.42 -14.60 7.81
CA LYS A 217 -3.12 -13.41 7.36
C LYS A 217 -4.13 -12.99 8.42
N ASP A 218 -3.98 -11.77 8.96
CA ASP A 218 -4.89 -11.09 9.90
C ASP A 218 -5.07 -11.76 11.29
N HIS A 219 -4.96 -13.08 11.37
CA HIS A 219 -5.19 -13.85 12.58
C HIS A 219 -4.10 -14.90 12.81
N TYR A 220 -3.39 -14.75 13.92
CA TYR A 220 -2.52 -15.77 14.46
C TYR A 220 -3.32 -16.83 15.21
N ILE A 221 -3.09 -18.09 14.83
CA ILE A 221 -3.63 -19.26 15.50
C ILE A 221 -2.43 -20.17 15.78
N PRO A 222 -2.05 -20.39 17.05
CA PRO A 222 -0.94 -21.26 17.39
C PRO A 222 -1.14 -22.65 16.77
N PRO A 223 -0.14 -23.19 16.04
CA PRO A 223 -0.24 -24.53 15.51
C PRO A 223 -0.13 -25.54 16.65
N ALA A 224 -0.88 -26.64 16.56
CA ALA A 224 -0.85 -27.72 17.54
C ALA A 224 0.40 -28.62 17.44
N VAL A 225 1.47 -28.13 16.80
CA VAL A 225 2.71 -28.87 16.55
C VAL A 225 3.91 -28.04 17.04
N PRO A 226 4.93 -28.69 17.62
CA PRO A 226 6.16 -28.01 17.99
C PRO A 226 6.80 -27.35 16.79
N ARG A 227 7.27 -26.13 17.00
CA ARG A 227 7.93 -25.35 15.95
C ARG A 227 9.35 -25.85 15.73
N SER A 228 9.72 -26.10 14.47
CA SER A 228 11.12 -26.37 14.11
C SER A 228 11.90 -25.06 13.93
N ALA A 229 13.17 -25.06 14.37
CA ALA A 229 14.09 -23.91 14.24
C ALA A 229 14.33 -23.47 12.79
N HIS A 230 14.04 -24.33 11.82
CA HIS A 230 14.23 -24.07 10.39
C HIS A 230 12.96 -23.50 9.70
N GLN A 231 11.84 -23.37 10.44
CA GLN A 231 10.59 -22.84 9.89
C GLN A 231 10.43 -21.34 10.17
N ILE A 232 9.95 -20.64 9.15
CA ILE A 232 9.63 -19.22 9.24
C ILE A 232 8.15 -19.06 9.53
N TYR A 233 7.84 -18.31 10.58
CA TYR A 233 6.47 -17.91 10.88
C TYR A 233 6.36 -16.44 10.51
N MET A 234 5.43 -16.12 9.61
CA MET A 234 5.24 -14.77 9.12
C MET A 234 3.85 -14.24 9.39
N MET A 235 3.82 -13.03 9.94
CA MET A 235 2.61 -12.23 10.09
C MET A 235 2.36 -11.40 8.84
N TYR A 236 1.14 -11.43 8.31
CA TYR A 236 0.69 -10.53 7.26
C TYR A 236 -0.49 -9.68 7.75
N PHE A 237 -0.29 -8.36 7.75
CA PHE A 237 -1.31 -7.37 8.08
C PHE A 237 -1.33 -6.25 7.04
N LEU A 238 -2.49 -6.00 6.45
CA LEU A 238 -2.69 -4.90 5.49
C LEU A 238 -3.39 -3.69 6.15
N GLU A 239 -4.25 -3.94 7.13
CA GLU A 239 -4.90 -2.89 7.92
C GLU A 239 -3.98 -2.31 9.00
N CYS A 240 -4.32 -1.13 9.53
CA CYS A 240 -3.50 -0.45 10.52
C CYS A 240 -3.47 -1.17 11.90
N PRO A 241 -2.53 -0.81 12.79
CA PRO A 241 -2.43 -1.37 14.14
C PRO A 241 -3.71 -1.34 14.98
N PHE A 242 -4.57 -0.33 14.81
CA PHE A 242 -5.83 -0.22 15.53
C PHE A 242 -6.92 -1.19 15.02
N HIS A 243 -6.74 -1.77 13.83
CA HIS A 243 -7.71 -2.64 13.16
C HIS A 243 -7.19 -4.07 12.94
N THR A 244 -6.10 -4.44 13.62
CA THR A 244 -5.46 -5.76 13.51
C THR A 244 -5.41 -6.46 14.86
N GLN A 245 -5.31 -7.80 14.85
CA GLN A 245 -5.30 -8.61 16.06
C GLN A 245 -4.13 -8.23 16.99
N HIS A 246 -4.41 -8.15 18.30
CA HIS A 246 -3.36 -8.16 19.31
C HIS A 246 -2.85 -9.59 19.50
N VAL A 247 -1.59 -9.84 19.17
CA VAL A 247 -0.98 -11.17 19.27
C VAL A 247 -0.60 -11.40 20.73
N LYS A 248 -1.05 -12.48 21.37
CA LYS A 248 -0.83 -12.71 22.82
C LYS A 248 0.32 -13.69 23.11
N PHE A 249 1.11 -14.02 22.10
CA PHE A 249 2.15 -15.04 22.18
C PHE A 249 3.49 -14.40 21.87
N PRO A 250 4.46 -14.47 22.79
CA PRO A 250 5.82 -14.04 22.50
C PRO A 250 6.46 -14.95 21.45
N ASP A 251 7.46 -14.43 20.74
CA ASP A 251 8.26 -15.18 19.76
C ASP A 251 7.46 -15.84 18.63
N ALA A 252 6.21 -15.41 18.43
CA ALA A 252 5.27 -16.03 17.51
C ALA A 252 5.72 -15.93 16.05
N PHE A 253 6.48 -14.88 15.71
CA PHE A 253 6.87 -14.54 14.34
C PHE A 253 8.36 -14.25 14.22
N ASN A 254 8.91 -14.61 13.07
CA ASN A 254 10.26 -14.21 12.64
C ASN A 254 10.20 -13.13 11.58
N TRP A 255 9.24 -13.27 10.67
CA TRP A 255 9.09 -12.42 9.51
C TRP A 255 7.80 -11.63 9.57
N THR A 256 7.82 -10.44 8.98
CA THR A 256 6.65 -9.60 8.82
C THR A 256 6.42 -9.25 7.36
N ALA A 257 5.15 -9.21 6.97
CA ALA A 257 4.69 -8.69 5.70
C ALA A 257 3.54 -7.71 5.91
N THR A 258 3.88 -6.43 6.02
CA THR A 258 2.89 -5.36 6.19
C THR A 258 3.22 -4.20 5.25
N TYR A 259 2.39 -3.16 5.25
CA TYR A 259 2.68 -1.93 4.51
C TYR A 259 3.96 -1.20 4.99
N ARG A 260 4.45 -1.48 6.22
CA ARG A 260 5.63 -0.80 6.77
C ARG A 260 6.90 -1.13 6.02
N LYS A 261 7.70 -0.09 5.73
CA LYS A 261 8.99 -0.17 5.02
C LYS A 261 10.04 -0.99 5.79
N ASP A 262 9.86 -1.19 7.10
CA ASP A 262 10.74 -2.01 7.94
C ASP A 262 10.25 -3.47 8.12
N SER A 263 9.26 -3.92 7.34
CA SER A 263 8.85 -5.33 7.28
C SER A 263 9.85 -6.18 6.49
N ASP A 264 10.02 -7.46 6.82
CA ASP A 264 10.89 -8.36 6.05
C ASP A 264 10.48 -8.43 4.57
N VAL A 265 9.19 -8.60 4.29
CA VAL A 265 8.61 -8.52 2.94
C VAL A 265 7.54 -7.42 2.91
N VAL A 266 7.91 -6.21 2.49
CA VAL A 266 6.96 -5.09 2.45
C VAL A 266 5.80 -5.41 1.50
N ALA A 267 4.57 -5.21 1.96
CA ALA A 267 3.32 -5.42 1.23
C ALA A 267 2.52 -4.11 1.23
N PRO A 268 2.94 -3.11 0.44
CA PRO A 268 2.21 -1.86 0.33
C PRO A 268 0.95 -2.04 -0.52
N TYR A 269 0.02 -1.10 -0.44
CA TYR A 269 -1.15 -1.07 -1.34
C TYR A 269 -0.72 -0.87 -2.79
N GLU A 270 0.19 0.07 -3.04
CA GLU A 270 0.80 0.30 -4.35
C GLU A 270 2.27 0.71 -4.19
N LYS A 271 3.04 0.63 -5.29
CA LYS A 271 4.46 1.05 -5.32
C LYS A 271 4.75 1.83 -6.59
N TRP A 272 5.00 3.12 -6.45
CA TRP A 272 5.52 3.96 -7.53
C TRP A 272 7.01 3.68 -7.76
N GLU A 273 7.43 3.53 -9.01
CA GLU A 273 8.84 3.42 -9.39
C GLU A 273 9.13 4.29 -10.62
N TYR A 274 10.19 5.09 -10.54
CA TYR A 274 10.67 5.90 -11.66
C TYR A 274 11.32 5.04 -12.75
N PHE A 275 11.11 5.38 -14.02
CA PHE A 275 11.84 4.78 -15.13
C PHE A 275 13.33 5.16 -15.08
N ASP A 276 13.62 6.42 -14.76
CA ASP A 276 14.95 6.93 -14.47
C ASP A 276 14.87 7.78 -13.19
N PRO A 277 15.55 7.41 -12.09
CA PRO A 277 15.49 8.16 -10.84
C PRO A 277 16.05 9.59 -10.94
N ARG A 278 16.74 9.93 -12.03
CA ARG A 278 17.26 11.27 -12.34
C ARG A 278 16.20 12.17 -13.00
N ILE A 279 15.19 11.58 -13.63
CA ILE A 279 14.12 12.29 -14.33
C ILE A 279 12.83 12.07 -13.55
N ARG A 280 12.52 13.01 -12.65
CA ARG A 280 11.37 12.89 -11.73
C ARG A 280 10.21 13.81 -12.07
N GLN A 281 10.46 14.76 -12.97
CA GLN A 281 9.48 15.69 -13.50
C GLN A 281 9.79 15.94 -14.98
N ILE A 282 8.74 16.07 -15.79
CA ILE A 282 8.78 16.47 -17.19
C ILE A 282 7.66 17.48 -17.46
N GLU A 283 7.85 18.34 -18.45
CA GLU A 283 6.77 19.23 -18.88
C GLU A 283 5.59 18.42 -19.43
N GLN A 284 4.40 18.94 -19.18
CA GLN A 284 3.14 18.32 -19.59
C GLN A 284 2.53 19.17 -20.70
N ASP A 285 1.99 18.53 -21.72
CA ASP A 285 1.22 19.13 -22.81
C ASP A 285 -0.26 19.38 -22.43
N ARG A 286 -0.70 18.81 -21.30
CA ARG A 286 -2.07 18.87 -20.81
C ARG A 286 -2.24 19.84 -19.65
N ASN A 287 -3.28 20.68 -19.73
CA ASN A 287 -3.81 21.41 -18.57
C ASN A 287 -4.79 20.53 -17.78
N TYR A 288 -4.35 20.02 -16.64
CA TYR A 288 -5.13 19.21 -15.69
C TYR A 288 -6.16 20.02 -14.89
N ALA A 289 -6.10 21.35 -14.89
CA ALA A 289 -7.12 22.21 -14.26
C ALA A 289 -8.29 22.52 -15.20
N LEU A 290 -8.11 22.36 -16.51
CA LEU A 290 -9.07 22.76 -17.53
C LEU A 290 -10.45 22.10 -17.28
N ASN A 291 -11.51 22.91 -17.37
CA ASN A 291 -12.91 22.52 -17.18
C ASN A 291 -13.31 22.00 -15.78
N LYS A 292 -12.38 21.93 -14.81
CA LYS A 292 -12.72 21.58 -13.43
C LYS A 292 -13.30 22.79 -12.71
N THR A 293 -14.56 22.69 -12.33
CA THR A 293 -15.34 23.79 -11.70
C THR A 293 -15.52 23.62 -10.20
N ARG A 294 -15.36 22.39 -9.69
CA ARG A 294 -15.51 22.06 -8.27
C ARG A 294 -14.15 21.96 -7.61
N LYS A 295 -14.10 22.31 -6.32
CA LYS A 295 -12.83 22.42 -5.59
C LYS A 295 -12.41 21.07 -5.00
N VAL A 296 -13.00 20.68 -3.88
CA VAL A 296 -12.55 19.50 -3.12
C VAL A 296 -13.64 18.44 -3.06
N ALA A 297 -13.31 17.19 -3.37
CA ALA A 297 -14.17 16.03 -3.13
C ALA A 297 -13.60 15.15 -2.01
N TRP A 298 -14.48 14.45 -1.28
CA TRP A 298 -14.08 13.40 -0.35
C TRP A 298 -15.06 12.24 -0.33
N PHE A 299 -14.58 11.02 -0.58
CA PHE A 299 -15.42 9.82 -0.56
C PHE A 299 -15.16 9.03 0.72
N VAL A 300 -16.16 8.95 1.60
CA VAL A 300 -15.98 8.39 2.94
C VAL A 300 -17.25 7.72 3.47
N SER A 301 -17.07 6.54 4.06
CA SER A 301 -18.14 5.80 4.73
C SER A 301 -17.89 5.51 6.22
N ASN A 302 -16.63 5.54 6.67
CA ASN A 302 -16.29 5.38 8.08
C ASN A 302 -16.18 6.75 8.76
N CYS A 303 -17.24 7.15 9.46
CA CYS A 303 -17.34 8.45 10.13
C CYS A 303 -16.73 8.46 11.54
N GLY A 304 -16.49 7.27 12.12
CA GLY A 304 -15.96 7.08 13.48
C GLY A 304 -14.45 6.90 13.55
N ALA A 305 -13.71 7.32 12.52
CA ALA A 305 -12.24 7.29 12.53
C ALA A 305 -11.70 8.16 13.66
N ARG A 306 -10.69 7.66 14.39
CA ARG A 306 -10.17 8.29 15.61
C ARG A 306 -9.08 9.33 15.37
N ASN A 307 -8.71 9.57 14.11
CA ASN A 307 -7.66 10.51 13.72
C ASN A 307 -8.15 11.94 13.42
N GLY A 308 -9.42 12.26 13.71
CA GLY A 308 -9.96 13.60 13.54
C GLY A 308 -10.26 14.00 12.09
N ARG A 309 -10.15 13.08 11.12
CA ARG A 309 -10.29 13.39 9.68
C ARG A 309 -11.63 14.00 9.28
N LEU A 310 -12.72 13.60 9.93
CA LEU A 310 -14.05 14.12 9.66
C LEU A 310 -14.19 15.56 10.16
N GLN A 311 -13.71 15.82 11.37
CA GLN A 311 -13.64 17.15 11.96
C GLN A 311 -12.78 18.05 11.09
N TYR A 312 -11.61 17.59 10.66
CA TYR A 312 -10.73 18.34 9.77
C TYR A 312 -11.43 18.72 8.45
N ALA A 313 -12.11 17.76 7.80
CA ALA A 313 -12.84 18.02 6.57
C ALA A 313 -13.97 19.04 6.75
N HIS A 314 -14.72 18.98 7.85
CA HIS A 314 -15.75 19.98 8.16
C HIS A 314 -15.18 21.36 8.49
N GLU A 315 -14.05 21.44 9.19
CA GLU A 315 -13.36 22.71 9.40
C GLU A 315 -12.84 23.31 8.09
N LEU A 316 -12.30 22.47 7.19
CA LEU A 316 -11.89 22.89 5.85
C LEU A 316 -13.08 23.41 5.02
N GLN A 317 -14.24 22.74 5.11
CA GLN A 317 -15.48 23.09 4.41
C GLN A 317 -16.00 24.51 4.72
N LYS A 318 -15.60 25.09 5.86
CA LYS A 318 -15.92 26.49 6.21
C LYS A 318 -15.15 27.52 5.39
N HIS A 319 -14.08 27.12 4.71
CA HIS A 319 -13.12 28.02 4.05
C HIS A 319 -12.97 27.75 2.55
N ILE A 320 -13.39 26.58 2.07
CA ILE A 320 -13.38 26.19 0.66
C ILE A 320 -14.50 25.17 0.41
N GLN A 321 -15.02 25.08 -0.82
CA GLN A 321 -16.00 24.05 -1.18
C GLN A 321 -15.40 22.65 -0.98
N VAL A 322 -16.01 21.89 -0.08
CA VAL A 322 -15.72 20.46 0.15
C VAL A 322 -17.01 19.67 0.02
N ASP A 323 -17.06 18.80 -0.98
CA ASP A 323 -18.19 17.94 -1.27
C ASP A 323 -17.92 16.53 -0.73
N ILE A 324 -18.64 16.16 0.32
CA ILE A 324 -18.46 14.89 1.03
C ILE A 324 -19.50 13.87 0.54
N TYR A 325 -19.01 12.77 -0.03
CA TYR A 325 -19.81 11.67 -0.56
C TYR A 325 -19.78 10.46 0.37
N GLY A 326 -20.89 9.74 0.40
CA GLY A 326 -21.01 8.45 1.08
C GLY A 326 -21.85 8.55 2.34
N ALA A 327 -21.51 7.74 3.35
CA ALA A 327 -22.29 7.67 4.59
C ALA A 327 -22.06 8.88 5.50
N CYS A 328 -20.92 9.56 5.36
CA CYS A 328 -20.55 10.70 6.21
C CYS A 328 -20.86 12.07 5.58
N GLY A 329 -21.57 12.10 4.45
CA GLY A 329 -21.83 13.32 3.71
C GLY A 329 -23.22 13.37 3.08
N THR A 330 -23.53 14.55 2.55
CA THR A 330 -24.81 14.84 1.90
C THR A 330 -24.86 14.34 0.45
N TYR A 331 -23.70 14.23 -0.21
CA TYR A 331 -23.62 13.70 -1.56
C TYR A 331 -23.64 12.17 -1.57
N LYS A 332 -24.23 11.61 -2.62
CA LYS A 332 -24.34 10.15 -2.78
C LYS A 332 -23.49 9.69 -3.94
N CYS A 333 -22.75 8.63 -3.67
CA CYS A 333 -22.09 7.82 -4.67
C CYS A 333 -22.49 6.38 -4.38
N SER A 334 -23.19 5.73 -5.31
CA SER A 334 -23.55 4.32 -5.12
C SER A 334 -22.31 3.45 -5.26
N ARG A 335 -22.17 2.47 -4.36
CA ARG A 335 -21.12 1.45 -4.47
C ARG A 335 -21.29 0.57 -5.71
N THR A 336 -22.51 0.44 -6.24
CA THR A 336 -22.79 -0.33 -7.47
C THR A 336 -22.34 0.38 -8.74
N THR A 337 -22.09 1.70 -8.67
CA THR A 337 -21.61 2.52 -9.78
C THR A 337 -20.39 3.31 -9.36
N ALA A 338 -19.51 2.69 -8.56
CA ALA A 338 -18.36 3.35 -7.96
C ALA A 338 -17.47 4.01 -9.02
N GLU A 339 -17.25 3.35 -10.16
CA GLU A 339 -16.42 3.92 -11.24
C GLU A 339 -16.97 5.24 -11.77
N LYS A 340 -18.28 5.32 -12.01
CA LYS A 340 -18.93 6.59 -12.42
C LYS A 340 -18.74 7.71 -11.40
N CYS A 341 -18.62 7.37 -10.12
CA CYS A 341 -18.31 8.37 -9.10
C CYS A 341 -16.84 8.75 -9.11
N PHE A 342 -15.94 7.86 -9.50
CA PHE A 342 -14.55 8.25 -9.58
C PHE A 342 -14.25 9.04 -10.86
N GLU A 343 -14.98 8.81 -11.96
CA GLU A 343 -14.93 9.64 -13.17
C GLU A 343 -15.26 11.12 -12.91
N ILE A 344 -16.17 11.43 -11.97
CA ILE A 344 -16.44 12.84 -11.61
C ILE A 344 -15.24 13.51 -10.95
N LEU A 345 -14.34 12.76 -10.30
CA LEU A 345 -13.09 13.31 -9.75
C LEU A 345 -12.19 13.79 -10.89
N ASP A 346 -12.07 12.99 -11.96
CA ASP A 346 -11.29 13.33 -13.14
C ASP A 346 -11.85 14.53 -13.90
N ARG A 347 -13.17 14.65 -13.99
CA ARG A 347 -13.83 15.71 -14.78
C ARG A 347 -14.06 17.00 -14.01
N ASP A 348 -14.56 16.93 -12.79
CA ASP A 348 -15.20 18.08 -12.14
C ASP A 348 -14.34 18.73 -11.06
N TYR A 349 -13.46 17.97 -10.40
CA TYR A 349 -12.77 18.41 -9.17
C TYR A 349 -11.28 18.65 -9.34
N LYS A 350 -10.77 19.72 -8.73
CA LYS A 350 -9.32 19.99 -8.63
C LYS A 350 -8.62 19.18 -7.54
N PHE A 351 -9.27 18.95 -6.40
CA PHE A 351 -8.64 18.32 -5.24
C PHE A 351 -9.45 17.16 -4.67
N TYR A 352 -8.75 16.18 -4.10
CA TYR A 352 -9.36 15.03 -3.43
C TYR A 352 -8.78 14.82 -2.04
N LEU A 353 -9.63 14.65 -1.02
CA LEU A 353 -9.18 14.29 0.32
C LEU A 353 -8.89 12.78 0.38
N ALA A 354 -7.61 12.41 0.26
CA ALA A 354 -7.12 11.05 0.43
C ALA A 354 -6.79 10.77 1.92
N PHE A 355 -7.79 10.93 2.79
CA PHE A 355 -7.62 10.82 4.24
C PHE A 355 -7.74 9.37 4.73
N GLU A 356 -6.68 8.88 5.36
CA GLU A 356 -6.67 7.58 6.00
C GLU A 356 -7.53 7.52 7.25
N ASN A 357 -7.88 6.31 7.69
CA ASN A 357 -8.72 6.10 8.87
C ASN A 357 -7.95 6.21 10.19
N SER A 358 -6.61 6.25 10.13
CA SER A 358 -5.70 6.24 11.26
C SER A 358 -4.40 6.94 10.88
N ASN A 359 -3.79 7.64 11.82
CA ASN A 359 -2.48 8.24 11.60
C ASN A 359 -1.40 7.27 12.09
N CYS A 360 -0.79 6.52 11.17
CA CYS A 360 0.21 5.49 11.48
C CYS A 360 1.39 5.57 10.50
N LYS A 361 2.61 5.37 11.02
CA LYS A 361 3.85 5.26 10.23
C LYS A 361 3.62 4.36 9.02
N ASP A 362 4.01 4.81 7.83
CA ASP A 362 3.91 4.10 6.55
C ASP A 362 2.48 3.72 6.07
N TYR A 363 1.41 4.04 6.82
CA TYR A 363 0.04 3.62 6.45
C TYR A 363 -0.53 4.52 5.37
N ILE A 364 -0.33 4.12 4.11
CA ILE A 364 -0.83 4.79 2.90
C ILE A 364 -1.53 3.76 2.03
N THR A 365 -2.78 4.04 1.64
CA THR A 365 -3.68 3.04 1.08
C THR A 365 -4.17 3.38 -0.33
N GLU A 366 -5.15 2.63 -0.83
CA GLU A 366 -5.84 2.88 -2.09
C GLU A 366 -6.41 4.31 -2.20
N LYS A 367 -6.73 4.96 -1.08
CA LYS A 367 -7.24 6.34 -1.06
C LYS A 367 -6.27 7.32 -1.71
N PHE A 368 -4.97 7.11 -1.51
CA PHE A 368 -3.93 7.95 -2.09
C PHE A 368 -3.54 7.44 -3.47
N PHE A 369 -3.21 6.16 -3.59
CA PHE A 369 -2.63 5.63 -4.81
C PHE A 369 -3.67 5.45 -5.93
N VAL A 370 -4.78 4.76 -5.63
CA VAL A 370 -5.78 4.35 -6.63
C VAL A 370 -6.84 5.42 -6.84
N ASN A 371 -7.36 5.99 -5.75
CA ASN A 371 -8.46 6.95 -5.84
C ASN A 371 -7.97 8.37 -6.23
N ALA A 372 -6.66 8.64 -6.17
CA ALA A 372 -6.11 9.96 -6.49
C ALA A 372 -4.94 9.94 -7.49
N LEU A 373 -3.80 9.30 -7.20
CA LEU A 373 -2.64 9.38 -8.10
C LEU A 373 -2.87 8.70 -9.46
N ASN A 374 -3.66 7.62 -9.51
CA ASN A 374 -4.10 7.00 -10.76
C ASN A 374 -5.12 7.86 -11.55
N ARG A 375 -5.44 9.06 -11.06
CA ARG A 375 -6.41 9.99 -11.63
C ARG A 375 -5.78 11.34 -11.98
N ASN A 376 -6.60 12.21 -12.55
CA ASN A 376 -6.25 13.56 -12.97
C ASN A 376 -6.70 14.59 -11.92
N ILE A 377 -6.35 14.35 -10.66
CA ILE A 377 -6.77 15.14 -9.51
C ILE A 377 -5.62 15.27 -8.52
N LEU A 378 -5.53 16.40 -7.80
CA LEU A 378 -4.46 16.62 -6.82
C LEU A 378 -4.89 16.10 -5.43
N PRO A 379 -4.24 15.04 -4.89
CA PRO A 379 -4.54 14.55 -3.54
C PRO A 379 -4.09 15.52 -2.44
N ILE A 380 -4.96 15.67 -1.44
CA ILE A 380 -4.67 16.24 -0.12
C ILE A 380 -4.69 15.08 0.87
N VAL A 381 -3.58 14.84 1.57
CA VAL A 381 -3.37 13.61 2.34
C VAL A 381 -3.31 13.85 3.85
N MET A 382 -3.77 12.86 4.59
CA MET A 382 -3.69 12.74 6.05
C MET A 382 -3.61 11.26 6.39
N GLY A 383 -2.69 10.85 7.26
CA GLY A 383 -2.54 9.44 7.64
C GLY A 383 -1.12 9.14 8.11
N ALA A 384 -0.28 8.71 7.18
CA ALA A 384 1.14 8.54 7.46
C ALA A 384 1.86 9.87 7.71
N ARG A 385 3.14 9.79 8.08
CA ARG A 385 3.98 10.98 8.31
C ARG A 385 4.33 11.66 6.98
N PRO A 386 4.66 12.96 6.97
CA PRO A 386 5.11 13.64 5.76
C PRO A 386 6.27 12.90 5.06
N GLU A 387 7.28 12.44 5.81
CA GLU A 387 8.42 11.70 5.25
C GLU A 387 8.04 10.32 4.68
N ASP A 388 6.92 9.75 5.12
CA ASP A 388 6.42 8.48 4.60
C ASP A 388 5.73 8.67 3.26
N TYR A 389 4.90 9.71 3.12
CA TYR A 389 4.33 10.08 1.83
C TYR A 389 5.40 10.51 0.84
N GLU A 390 6.41 11.28 1.26
CA GLU A 390 7.53 11.68 0.39
C GLU A 390 8.29 10.46 -0.16
N ALA A 391 8.57 9.47 0.70
CA ALA A 391 9.26 8.26 0.27
C ALA A 391 8.44 7.35 -0.66
N SER A 392 7.11 7.41 -0.58
CA SER A 392 6.20 6.50 -1.28
C SER A 392 5.53 7.09 -2.53
N SER A 393 5.72 8.38 -2.79
CA SER A 393 5.01 9.10 -3.85
C SER A 393 5.94 9.64 -4.94
N PRO A 394 5.42 9.93 -6.13
CA PRO A 394 6.12 10.77 -7.09
C PRO A 394 6.36 12.17 -6.52
N GLN A 395 7.50 12.77 -6.88
CA GLN A 395 7.90 14.11 -6.50
C GLN A 395 6.80 15.14 -6.81
N LYS A 396 6.46 15.96 -5.81
CA LYS A 396 5.49 17.06 -5.91
C LYS A 396 4.14 16.60 -6.48
N SER A 397 3.61 15.47 -6.02
CA SER A 397 2.35 14.88 -6.52
C SER A 397 1.14 15.05 -5.59
N TYR A 398 1.33 15.67 -4.42
CA TYR A 398 0.32 15.73 -3.38
C TYR A 398 0.55 16.93 -2.43
N ILE A 399 -0.45 17.21 -1.59
CA ILE A 399 -0.41 18.22 -0.52
C ILE A 399 -0.64 17.50 0.81
N HIS A 400 0.21 17.73 1.82
CA HIS A 400 0.05 17.13 3.13
C HIS A 400 -0.60 18.11 4.12
N VAL A 401 -1.63 17.69 4.86
CA VAL A 401 -2.34 18.60 5.79
C VAL A 401 -1.42 19.19 6.87
N ASP A 402 -0.42 18.43 7.31
CA ASP A 402 0.54 18.85 8.34
C ASP A 402 1.59 19.87 7.87
N GLU A 403 1.57 20.27 6.60
CA GLU A 403 2.38 21.37 6.08
C GLU A 403 1.80 22.75 6.43
N PHE A 404 0.53 22.77 6.87
CA PHE A 404 -0.23 23.97 7.22
C PHE A 404 -0.54 23.98 8.72
N ALA A 405 -0.50 25.16 9.33
CA ALA A 405 -0.90 25.39 10.72
C ALA A 405 -2.39 25.09 10.95
N SER A 406 -3.25 25.30 9.96
CA SER A 406 -4.71 25.06 10.10
C SER A 406 -5.41 24.70 8.79
N PRO A 407 -6.63 24.12 8.86
CA PRO A 407 -7.49 23.95 7.68
C PRO A 407 -7.78 25.26 6.92
N LYS A 408 -7.84 26.40 7.62
CA LYS A 408 -8.03 27.73 7.01
C LYS A 408 -6.84 28.12 6.12
N GLU A 409 -5.63 27.88 6.60
CA GLU A 409 -4.41 28.16 5.84
C GLU A 409 -4.27 27.24 4.64
N LEU A 410 -4.56 25.93 4.82
CA LEU A 410 -4.67 25.00 3.70
C LEU A 410 -5.68 25.49 2.67
N ALA A 411 -6.89 25.91 3.07
CA ALA A 411 -7.88 26.47 2.16
C ALA A 411 -7.37 27.72 1.42
N GLY A 412 -6.59 28.58 2.08
CA GLY A 412 -5.91 29.71 1.45
C GLY A 412 -5.00 29.25 0.30
N TYR A 413 -4.14 28.27 0.56
CA TYR A 413 -3.25 27.69 -0.45
C TYR A 413 -4.02 27.03 -1.60
N LEU A 414 -5.08 26.27 -1.31
CA LEU A 414 -5.91 25.64 -2.33
C LEU A 414 -6.61 26.67 -3.22
N ASN A 415 -7.01 27.83 -2.68
CA ASN A 415 -7.58 28.92 -3.50
C ASN A 415 -6.52 29.61 -4.39
N ILE A 416 -5.26 29.65 -3.99
CA ILE A 416 -4.15 30.10 -4.85
C ILE A 416 -4.01 29.13 -6.03
N LEU A 417 -3.94 27.82 -5.76
CA LEU A 417 -3.89 26.78 -6.80
C LEU A 417 -5.11 26.80 -7.72
N ASP A 418 -6.30 27.06 -7.17
CA ASP A 418 -7.55 27.15 -7.94
C ASP A 418 -7.51 28.28 -8.98
N ARG A 419 -6.83 29.40 -8.68
CA ARG A 419 -6.73 30.59 -9.54
C ARG A 419 -5.49 30.61 -10.44
N ASN A 420 -4.52 29.75 -10.18
CA ASN A 420 -3.27 29.68 -10.92
C ASN A 420 -3.08 28.28 -11.49
N ASP A 421 -3.51 28.11 -12.75
CA ASP A 421 -3.41 26.86 -13.48
C ASP A 421 -1.96 26.41 -13.63
N GLU A 422 -0.99 27.30 -13.85
CA GLU A 422 0.42 26.92 -13.95
C GLU A 422 0.92 26.26 -12.66
N LEU A 423 0.62 26.88 -11.51
CA LEU A 423 1.01 26.35 -10.21
C LEU A 423 0.31 25.02 -9.91
N TYR A 424 -0.99 24.89 -10.23
CA TYR A 424 -1.72 23.64 -10.10
C TYR A 424 -1.12 22.53 -10.99
N ASN A 425 -0.88 22.82 -12.27
CA ASN A 425 -0.30 21.86 -13.22
C ASN A 425 1.13 21.45 -12.86
N SER A 426 1.86 22.28 -12.11
CA SER A 426 3.19 21.90 -11.60
C SER A 426 3.18 20.64 -10.71
N TYR A 427 2.03 20.27 -10.13
CA TYR A 427 1.85 19.04 -9.36
C TYR A 427 1.66 17.77 -10.21
N PHE A 428 1.57 17.92 -11.53
CA PHE A 428 1.34 16.81 -12.47
C PHE A 428 2.58 16.49 -13.31
N LYS A 429 3.68 17.26 -13.16
CA LYS A 429 4.94 17.05 -13.91
C LYS A 429 5.57 15.67 -13.70
N TRP A 430 5.21 14.95 -12.65
CA TRP A 430 5.68 13.59 -12.42
C TRP A 430 5.04 12.55 -13.37
N LYS A 431 3.89 12.85 -13.98
CA LYS A 431 3.22 11.91 -14.88
C LYS A 431 4.10 11.63 -16.10
N GLY A 432 4.24 10.35 -16.45
CA GLY A 432 5.14 9.87 -17.51
C GLY A 432 6.58 9.58 -17.07
N THR A 433 6.96 9.89 -15.83
CA THR A 433 8.33 9.63 -15.33
C THR A 433 8.54 8.25 -14.70
N GLY A 434 7.46 7.50 -14.51
CA GLY A 434 7.45 6.20 -13.86
C GLY A 434 6.08 5.55 -13.98
N GLU A 435 5.88 4.49 -13.20
CA GLU A 435 4.58 3.81 -13.09
C GLU A 435 4.39 3.14 -11.73
N PHE A 436 3.15 2.75 -11.44
CA PHE A 436 2.86 1.85 -10.33
C PHE A 436 3.16 0.40 -10.73
N ILE A 437 4.15 -0.21 -10.09
CA ILE A 437 4.63 -1.55 -10.42
C ILE A 437 3.85 -2.64 -9.66
N ASN A 438 3.78 -3.85 -10.21
CA ASN A 438 3.44 -5.00 -9.38
C ASN A 438 4.61 -5.27 -8.44
N THR A 439 4.34 -5.37 -7.15
CA THR A 439 5.40 -5.77 -6.21
C THR A 439 5.68 -7.28 -6.26
N TYR A 440 4.90 -8.07 -7.02
CA TYR A 440 5.00 -9.52 -7.17
C TYR A 440 5.31 -10.23 -5.84
N PHE A 441 4.46 -10.00 -4.83
CA PHE A 441 4.65 -10.47 -3.45
C PHE A 441 5.12 -11.94 -3.38
N TRP A 442 4.46 -12.84 -4.12
CA TRP A 442 4.82 -14.26 -4.16
C TRP A 442 6.19 -14.52 -4.77
N CYS A 443 6.57 -13.82 -5.85
CA CYS A 443 7.91 -13.95 -6.44
C CYS A 443 8.99 -13.53 -5.44
N ARG A 444 8.81 -12.38 -4.78
CA ARG A 444 9.74 -11.91 -3.75
C ARG A 444 9.82 -12.89 -2.58
N LEU A 445 8.67 -13.37 -2.10
CA LEU A 445 8.62 -14.33 -1.00
C LEU A 445 9.37 -15.63 -1.34
N CYS A 446 9.16 -16.18 -2.54
CA CYS A 446 9.89 -17.37 -2.97
C CYS A 446 11.39 -17.10 -3.11
N ALA A 447 11.78 -15.98 -3.73
CA ALA A 447 13.19 -15.59 -3.85
C ALA A 447 13.87 -15.49 -2.49
N MET A 448 13.24 -14.80 -1.53
CA MET A 448 13.75 -14.64 -0.17
C MET A 448 13.82 -15.96 0.60
N LEU A 449 12.88 -16.88 0.38
CA LEU A 449 12.94 -18.21 1.01
C LEU A 449 14.14 -19.06 0.57
N HIS A 450 14.72 -18.76 -0.58
CA HIS A 450 15.94 -19.41 -1.08
C HIS A 450 17.22 -18.66 -0.71
N ASP A 451 17.12 -17.59 0.07
CA ASP A 451 18.28 -16.92 0.66
C ASP A 451 18.70 -17.58 1.97
N GLU A 452 19.21 -18.81 1.87
CA GLU A 452 19.48 -19.65 3.05
C GLU A 452 20.44 -19.02 4.07
N SER A 453 21.33 -18.15 3.61
CA SER A 453 22.27 -17.43 4.47
C SER A 453 21.59 -16.46 5.45
N SER A 454 20.42 -15.94 5.11
CA SER A 454 19.63 -15.08 5.99
C SER A 454 18.99 -15.83 7.15
N PHE A 455 18.91 -17.17 7.08
CA PHE A 455 18.34 -18.01 8.15
C PHE A 455 19.39 -18.53 9.14
N GLN A 456 20.68 -18.30 8.89
CA GLN A 456 21.75 -18.75 9.79
C GLN A 456 21.73 -18.04 11.15
N LYS A 457 21.04 -16.90 11.24
CA LYS A 457 20.79 -16.19 12.49
C LYS A 457 19.28 -16.08 12.69
N PRO A 458 18.65 -17.02 13.44
CA PRO A 458 17.23 -16.91 13.72
C PRO A 458 16.97 -15.61 14.47
N LYS A 459 15.96 -14.88 14.02
CA LYS A 459 15.42 -13.68 14.67
C LYS A 459 13.97 -13.95 15.02
N TRP A 460 13.53 -13.50 16.18
CA TRP A 460 12.13 -13.47 16.57
C TRP A 460 11.81 -12.10 17.16
N TYR A 461 10.53 -11.76 17.17
CA TYR A 461 10.03 -10.63 17.92
C TYR A 461 9.62 -11.13 19.30
N GLU A 462 10.31 -10.68 20.35
CA GLU A 462 9.97 -11.01 21.76
C GLU A 462 8.49 -10.69 22.03
N ASP A 463 8.09 -9.45 21.71
CA ASP A 463 6.70 -9.08 21.51
C ASP A 463 6.55 -8.39 20.15
N ILE A 464 5.80 -9.02 19.24
CA ILE A 464 5.50 -8.44 17.93
C ILE A 464 4.67 -7.14 18.05
N ASN A 465 3.92 -6.97 19.14
CA ASN A 465 3.13 -5.77 19.38
C ASN A 465 3.99 -4.55 19.69
N ASP A 466 5.15 -4.70 20.32
CA ASP A 466 6.07 -3.57 20.55
C ASP A 466 6.54 -2.99 19.21
N TRP A 467 6.86 -3.86 18.26
CA TRP A 467 7.17 -3.43 16.90
C TRP A 467 5.93 -2.86 16.22
N TRP A 468 4.81 -3.59 16.18
CA TRP A 468 3.65 -3.28 15.32
C TRP A 468 2.76 -2.14 15.81
N ARG A 469 2.57 -2.03 17.13
CA ARG A 469 1.62 -1.10 17.78
C ARG A 469 2.24 -0.36 18.97
N GLY A 470 3.57 -0.35 19.07
CA GLY A 470 4.28 0.33 20.14
C GLY A 470 4.28 1.87 20.03
N PRO A 471 4.90 2.55 21.00
CA PRO A 471 4.98 4.00 21.02
C PRO A 471 5.55 4.61 19.74
N GLY A 472 4.94 5.69 19.27
CA GLY A 472 5.37 6.41 18.06
C GLY A 472 4.97 5.74 16.74
N VAL A 473 4.39 4.54 16.74
CA VAL A 473 3.90 3.90 15.50
C VAL A 473 2.64 4.58 14.97
N CYS A 474 1.69 4.87 15.86
CA CYS A 474 0.46 5.60 15.52
C CYS A 474 0.22 6.75 16.50
N THR A 475 -0.52 7.75 16.06
CA THR A 475 -1.00 8.89 16.86
C THR A 475 -2.48 9.14 16.58
N ASN A 476 -3.20 9.72 17.53
CA ASN A 476 -4.55 10.23 17.30
C ASN A 476 -4.57 11.70 16.87
N GLY A 477 -3.40 12.36 16.93
CA GLY A 477 -3.22 13.77 16.55
C GLY A 477 -2.44 13.94 15.25
N SER A 478 -1.86 15.11 15.09
CA SER A 478 -0.98 15.46 13.97
C SER A 478 0.44 14.88 14.16
N TRP A 479 1.16 14.67 13.06
CA TRP A 479 2.58 14.34 13.07
C TRP A 479 3.49 15.57 13.18
N ARG A 480 2.93 16.78 13.24
CA ARG A 480 3.68 18.04 13.27
C ARG A 480 4.67 18.08 14.44
N ASN A 481 5.95 18.11 14.09
CA ASN A 481 7.04 18.57 14.93
C ASN A 481 7.46 19.99 14.49
N PHE A 482 6.62 21.01 14.73
CA PHE A 482 6.88 22.46 14.66
C PHE A 482 7.96 23.00 13.68
N ARG A 483 7.97 22.57 12.41
CA ARG A 483 8.60 23.34 11.32
C ARG A 483 7.61 23.43 10.16
N ALA A 484 6.84 24.52 10.14
CA ALA A 484 5.94 24.85 9.04
C ALA A 484 6.74 24.98 7.73
N ARG A 485 6.11 24.61 6.60
CA ARG A 485 6.69 24.75 5.27
C ARG A 485 6.86 26.25 4.99
N LYS A 486 8.10 26.75 4.93
CA LYS A 486 8.40 28.18 4.69
C LYS A 486 8.13 28.59 3.23
N ASP A 487 8.14 27.62 2.33
CA ASP A 487 8.20 27.84 0.88
C ASP A 487 6.84 28.17 0.24
N ALA A 488 5.77 28.28 1.03
CA ALA A 488 4.42 28.57 0.55
C ALA A 488 3.85 29.92 1.00
N ILE A 489 4.60 30.72 1.76
CA ILE A 489 4.14 31.99 2.35
C ILE A 489 5.16 33.14 2.19
N SER A 490 6.15 32.98 1.30
CA SER A 490 7.01 34.07 0.82
C SER A 490 6.70 34.27 -0.67
N GLU A 491 6.19 35.38 -1.18
CA GLU A 491 6.03 36.77 -0.71
C GLU A 491 4.76 37.33 -1.37
N GLU A 492 4.06 38.24 -0.66
CA GLU A 492 3.10 39.20 -1.24
C GLU A 492 3.79 40.16 -2.21
#